data_AF-A0A961AS78-F1
#
_entry.id   AF-A0A961AS78-F1
#
_cell.length_a   1.000
_cell.length_b   1.000
_cell.length_c   1.000
_cell.angle_alpha   90.00
_cell.angle_beta   90.00
_cell.angle_gamma   90.00
#
_symmetry.space_group_name_H-M   'P 1'
#
loop_
_entity.id
_entity.type
_entity.pdbx_description
1 polymer ?
#
loop_
_entity_poly.entity_id
_entity_poly.type
_entity_poly.pdbx_seq_one_letter_code
_entity_poly.pdbx_strand_id
1 'polypeptide(L)'
;MLLVLKLVLSAGIIYLVNEVVIRHSRPALGSLIASLPLVSLITFVWIFYGMKDDPDARTQKLAAHSAGVFWFVIPSLPMFLIFPWLLKRGLSFWPNLIVCCVITMILYAGMVMVLKRFGIEI
;
A
#
# COMPACT_ATOMS: atom_id res chain seq x y z
N MET A 1 0.20 25.53 -2.60
CA MET A 1 -0.44 25.87 -1.32
C MET A 1 -1.40 24.77 -0.80
N LEU A 2 -0.99 23.48 -0.83
CA LEU A 2 -1.75 22.37 -0.23
C LEU A 2 -0.88 21.44 0.62
N LEU A 3 0.44 21.67 0.70
CA LEU A 3 1.40 20.72 1.29
C LEU A 3 1.10 20.40 2.76
N VAL A 4 0.73 21.41 3.56
CA VAL A 4 0.36 21.21 4.98
C VAL A 4 -0.89 20.33 5.10
N LEU A 5 -1.94 20.59 4.31
CA LEU A 5 -3.16 19.79 4.31
C LEU A 5 -2.87 18.34 3.90
N LYS A 6 -2.03 18.18 2.88
CA LYS A 6 -1.58 16.89 2.36
C LYS A 6 -0.87 16.05 3.44
N LEU A 7 0.03 16.68 4.21
CA LEU A 7 0.72 16.06 5.32
C LEU A 7 -0.22 15.70 6.48
N VAL A 8 -1.10 16.63 6.88
CA VAL A 8 -2.05 16.41 8.00
C VAL A 8 -3.02 15.28 7.69
N LEU A 9 -3.57 15.20 6.47
CA LEU A 9 -4.43 14.09 6.06
C LEU A 9 -3.70 12.75 6.10
N SER A 10 -2.48 12.70 5.57
CA SER A 10 -1.69 11.47 5.51
C SER A 10 -1.32 10.98 6.91
N ALA A 11 -0.84 11.87 7.78
CA ALA A 11 -0.54 11.56 9.17
C ALA A 11 -1.81 11.19 9.96
N GLY A 12 -2.93 11.86 9.69
CA GLY A 12 -4.22 11.61 10.32
C GLY A 12 -4.72 10.18 10.07
N ILE A 13 -4.52 9.62 8.88
CA ILE A 13 -4.92 8.24 8.57
C ILE A 13 -4.08 7.23 9.35
N ILE A 14 -2.77 7.44 9.40
CA ILE A 14 -1.85 6.60 10.19
C ILE A 14 -2.28 6.63 11.66
N TYR A 15 -2.55 7.82 12.19
CA TYR A 15 -3.04 7.99 13.56
C TYR A 15 -4.37 7.26 13.80
N LEU A 16 -5.34 7.38 12.89
CA LEU A 16 -6.67 6.79 13.03
C LEU A 16 -6.63 5.26 13.03
N VAL A 17 -5.80 4.66 12.16
CA VAL A 17 -5.54 3.20 12.18
C VAL A 17 -4.93 2.78 13.51
N ASN A 18 -3.90 3.51 13.97
CA ASN A 18 -3.23 3.22 15.23
C ASN A 18 -4.20 3.30 16.43
N GLU A 19 -5.08 4.30 16.44
CA GLU A 19 -6.08 4.51 17.48
C GLU A 19 -7.13 3.39 17.53
N VAL A 20 -7.58 2.90 16.38
CA VAL A 20 -8.54 1.79 16.32
C VAL A 20 -7.90 0.47 16.77
N VAL A 21 -6.65 0.22 16.37
CA VAL A 21 -5.94 -1.02 16.70
C VAL A 21 -5.50 -1.04 18.16
N ILE A 22 -4.83 0.03 18.63
CA ILE A 22 -4.20 0.07 19.96
C ILE A 22 -5.19 0.52 21.05
N ARG A 23 -5.96 1.60 20.80
CA ARG A 23 -6.77 2.21 21.86
C ARG A 23 -8.13 1.51 22.03
N HIS A 24 -8.70 1.01 20.94
CA HIS A 24 -10.02 0.36 20.98
C HIS A 24 -9.96 -1.18 21.05
N SER A 25 -8.77 -1.79 20.97
CA SER A 25 -8.56 -3.25 21.02
C SER A 25 -9.48 -4.04 20.07
N ARG A 26 -9.70 -3.52 18.85
CA ARG A 26 -10.51 -4.18 17.80
C ARG A 26 -9.66 -4.52 16.57
N PRO A 27 -8.87 -5.61 16.61
CA PRO A 27 -7.98 -5.99 15.51
C PRO A 27 -8.70 -6.20 14.17
N ALA A 28 -9.92 -6.74 14.20
CA ALA A 28 -10.71 -7.00 13.00
C ALA A 28 -11.20 -5.73 12.29
N LEU A 29 -11.57 -4.67 13.03
CA LEU A 29 -11.88 -3.38 12.43
C LEU A 29 -10.61 -2.68 11.97
N GLY A 30 -9.52 -2.80 12.74
CA GLY A 30 -8.21 -2.30 12.33
C GLY A 30 -7.72 -2.90 11.01
N SER A 31 -7.88 -4.22 10.82
CA SER A 31 -7.50 -4.89 9.58
C SER A 31 -8.41 -4.54 8.41
N LEU A 32 -9.72 -4.30 8.65
CA LEU A 32 -10.64 -3.79 7.63
C LEU A 32 -10.25 -2.38 7.16
N ILE A 33 -9.91 -1.49 8.09
CA ILE A 33 -9.50 -0.13 7.73
C ILE A 33 -8.13 -0.18 7.01
N ALA A 34 -7.21 -1.01 7.49
CA ALA A 34 -5.89 -1.15 6.88
C ALA A 34 -5.92 -1.81 5.50
N SER A 35 -6.94 -2.62 5.19
CA SER A 35 -7.10 -3.23 3.86
C SER A 35 -7.67 -2.26 2.82
N LEU A 36 -8.28 -1.14 3.26
CA LEU A 36 -8.73 -0.09 2.35
C LEU A 36 -7.51 0.62 1.74
N PRO A 37 -7.48 0.84 0.41
CA PRO A 37 -6.39 1.53 -0.27
C PRO A 37 -6.48 3.05 -0.07
N LEU A 38 -6.56 3.52 1.18
CA LEU A 38 -6.81 4.93 1.53
C LEU A 38 -5.74 5.86 0.94
N VAL A 39 -4.47 5.43 0.98
CA VAL A 39 -3.35 6.18 0.39
C VAL A 39 -3.54 6.34 -1.12
N SER A 40 -3.92 5.26 -1.82
CA SER A 40 -4.18 5.29 -3.27
C SER A 40 -5.38 6.16 -3.60
N LEU A 41 -6.48 6.04 -2.85
CA LEU A 41 -7.69 6.86 -3.05
C LEU A 41 -7.39 8.36 -2.91
N ILE A 42 -6.61 8.75 -1.91
CA ILE A 42 -6.19 10.15 -1.72
C ILE A 42 -5.30 10.59 -2.86
N THR A 43 -4.36 9.73 -3.27
CA THR A 43 -3.48 10.01 -4.41
C THR A 43 -4.28 10.22 -5.69
N PHE A 44 -5.32 9.42 -5.96
CA PHE A 44 -6.20 9.59 -7.10
C PHE A 44 -6.92 10.94 -7.07
N VAL A 45 -7.49 11.33 -5.93
CA VAL A 45 -8.13 12.64 -5.76
C VAL A 45 -7.15 13.77 -6.06
N TRP A 46 -5.89 13.63 -5.65
CA TRP A 46 -4.90 14.67 -5.85
C TRP A 46 -4.38 14.75 -7.27
N ILE A 47 -4.21 13.60 -7.95
CA ILE A 47 -3.93 13.56 -9.39
C ILE A 47 -5.10 14.21 -10.14
N PHE A 48 -6.33 13.89 -9.75
CA PHE A 48 -7.52 14.42 -10.40
C PHE A 48 -7.60 15.95 -10.35
N TYR A 49 -7.37 16.53 -9.17
CA TYR A 49 -7.37 17.99 -8.99
C TYR A 49 -6.08 18.68 -9.41
N GLY A 50 -4.95 17.97 -9.43
CA GLY A 50 -3.65 18.51 -9.82
C GLY A 50 -3.42 18.55 -11.32
N MET A 51 -4.18 17.77 -12.09
CA MET A 51 -4.12 17.71 -13.56
C MET A 51 -5.46 18.16 -14.15
N LYS A 52 -5.92 19.35 -13.75
CA LYS A 52 -7.17 19.93 -14.27
C LYS A 52 -7.06 20.36 -15.72
N ASP A 53 -5.88 20.83 -16.11
CA ASP A 53 -5.63 21.48 -17.39
C ASP A 53 -5.40 20.49 -18.54
N ASP A 54 -5.19 19.20 -18.24
CA ASP A 54 -5.00 18.13 -19.21
C ASP A 54 -5.83 16.88 -18.85
N PRO A 55 -7.09 16.80 -19.33
CA PRO A 55 -8.01 15.70 -19.02
C PRO A 55 -7.54 14.33 -19.53
N ASP A 56 -6.87 14.29 -20.67
CA ASP A 56 -6.45 13.05 -21.32
C ASP A 56 -5.24 12.45 -20.61
N ALA A 57 -4.21 13.27 -20.33
CA ALA A 57 -3.06 12.83 -19.55
C ALA A 57 -3.44 12.44 -18.12
N ARG A 58 -4.42 13.13 -17.52
CA ARG A 58 -4.97 12.76 -16.21
C ARG A 58 -5.54 11.34 -16.22
N THR A 59 -6.36 11.01 -17.22
CA THR A 59 -7.02 9.70 -17.34
C THR A 59 -5.99 8.59 -17.51
N GLN A 60 -5.01 8.80 -18.38
CA GLN A 60 -3.92 7.84 -18.59
C GLN A 60 -3.10 7.60 -17.32
N LYS A 61 -2.73 8.67 -16.60
CA LYS A 61 -1.97 8.53 -15.35
C LYS A 61 -2.75 7.87 -14.23
N LEU A 62 -4.05 8.17 -14.08
CA LEU A 62 -4.93 7.48 -13.12
C LEU A 62 -5.03 5.99 -13.44
N ALA A 63 -5.25 5.64 -14.71
CA ALA A 63 -5.35 4.25 -15.14
C ALA A 63 -4.03 3.49 -14.93
N ALA A 64 -2.91 4.05 -15.37
CA ALA A 64 -1.59 3.46 -15.19
C ALA A 64 -1.23 3.29 -13.70
N HIS A 65 -1.46 4.31 -12.88
CA HIS A 65 -1.19 4.23 -11.44
C HIS A 65 -2.06 3.18 -10.76
N SER A 66 -3.36 3.12 -11.09
CA SER A 66 -4.28 2.12 -10.56
C SER A 66 -3.87 0.69 -10.92
N ALA A 67 -3.51 0.46 -12.19
CA ALA A 67 -3.01 -0.83 -12.66
C ALA A 67 -1.70 -1.23 -11.99
N GLY A 68 -0.77 -0.28 -11.82
CA GLY A 68 0.48 -0.51 -11.09
C GLY A 68 0.23 -0.90 -9.62
N VAL A 69 -0.65 -0.18 -8.92
CA VAL A 69 -1.04 -0.53 -7.54
C VAL A 69 -1.62 -1.94 -7.47
N PHE A 70 -2.51 -2.32 -8.39
CA PHE A 70 -3.06 -3.66 -8.44
C PHE A 70 -1.97 -4.74 -8.52
N TRP A 71 -1.02 -4.56 -9.44
CA TRP A 71 0.06 -5.54 -9.63
C TRP A 71 1.02 -5.61 -8.43
N PHE A 72 1.29 -4.50 -7.73
CA PHE A 72 2.18 -4.50 -6.56
C PHE A 72 1.51 -4.92 -5.25
N VAL A 73 0.17 -4.95 -5.18
CA VAL A 73 -0.55 -5.54 -4.04
C VAL A 73 -0.36 -7.05 -4.01
N ILE A 74 -0.42 -7.74 -5.15
CA ILE A 74 -0.28 -9.20 -5.22
C ILE A 74 0.99 -9.72 -4.50
N PRO A 75 2.20 -9.22 -4.81
CA PRO A 75 3.42 -9.68 -4.15
C PRO A 75 3.59 -9.18 -2.70
N SER A 76 2.77 -8.25 -2.20
CA SER A 76 2.77 -7.85 -0.78
C SER A 76 1.88 -8.72 0.10
N LEU A 77 0.84 -9.36 -0.47
CA LEU A 77 -0.10 -10.23 0.25
C LEU A 77 0.57 -11.35 1.07
N PRO A 78 1.60 -12.06 0.56
CA PRO A 78 2.22 -13.15 1.30
C PRO A 78 2.78 -12.74 2.67
N MET A 79 3.23 -11.48 2.83
CA MET A 79 3.77 -11.00 4.10
C MET A 79 2.72 -11.07 5.23
N PHE A 80 1.44 -10.83 4.93
CA PHE A 80 0.36 -10.87 5.92
C PHE A 80 0.07 -12.28 6.44
N LEU A 81 0.56 -13.33 5.75
CA LEU A 81 0.49 -14.72 6.19
C LEU A 81 1.79 -15.16 6.85
N ILE A 82 2.94 -14.80 6.26
CA ILE A 82 4.27 -15.17 6.74
C ILE A 82 4.56 -14.54 8.09
N PHE A 83 4.26 -13.25 8.26
CA PHE A 83 4.54 -12.51 9.49
C PHE A 83 3.86 -13.15 10.73
N PRO A 84 2.53 -13.36 10.78
CA PRO A 84 1.91 -14.01 11.94
C PRO A 84 2.34 -15.47 12.10
N TRP A 85 2.68 -16.17 11.01
CA TRP A 85 3.18 -17.55 11.08
C TRP A 85 4.56 -17.63 11.75
N LEU A 86 5.49 -16.74 11.39
CA LEU A 86 6.82 -16.64 12.02
C LEU A 86 6.73 -16.22 13.49
N LEU A 87 5.84 -15.27 13.82
CA LEU A 87 5.59 -14.88 15.23
C LEU A 87 5.12 -16.09 16.05
N LYS A 88 4.19 -16.89 15.53
CA LYS A 88 3.67 -18.09 16.20
C LYS A 88 4.73 -19.19 16.36
N ARG A 89 5.81 -19.15 15.57
CA ARG A 89 6.96 -20.06 15.69
C ARG A 89 8.05 -19.56 16.65
N GLY A 90 7.82 -18.44 17.34
CA GLY A 90 8.74 -17.91 18.34
C GLY A 90 9.80 -16.95 17.80
N LEU A 91 9.75 -16.57 16.51
CA LEU A 91 10.62 -15.53 15.98
C LEU A 91 10.18 -14.17 16.57
N SER A 92 11.14 -13.41 17.11
CA SER A 92 10.84 -12.08 17.67
C SER A 92 10.44 -11.07 16.58
N PHE A 93 9.79 -9.98 16.98
CA PHE A 93 9.20 -9.00 16.06
C PHE A 93 10.20 -8.43 15.03
N TRP A 94 11.35 -7.94 15.48
CA TRP A 94 12.30 -7.23 14.61
C TRP A 94 12.92 -8.14 13.52
N PRO A 95 13.47 -9.32 13.85
CA PRO A 95 13.94 -10.25 12.82
C PRO A 95 12.82 -10.70 11.88
N ASN A 96 11.61 -10.93 12.39
CA ASN A 96 10.46 -11.31 11.57
C ASN A 96 10.11 -10.24 10.54
N LEU A 97 10.07 -8.97 10.99
CA LEU A 97 9.81 -7.84 10.11
C LEU A 97 10.85 -7.76 8.98
N ILE A 98 12.13 -7.88 9.31
CA ILE A 98 13.22 -7.87 8.31
C ILE A 98 13.04 -9.00 7.29
N VAL A 99 12.77 -10.22 7.75
CA VAL A 99 12.54 -11.38 6.88
C VAL A 99 11.36 -11.11 5.94
N CYS A 100 10.25 -10.60 6.45
CA CYS A 100 9.08 -10.28 5.64
C CYS A 100 9.40 -9.19 4.60
N CYS A 101 10.11 -8.13 4.98
CA CYS A 101 10.54 -7.08 4.04
C CYS A 101 11.42 -7.63 2.91
N VAL A 102 12.40 -8.48 3.25
CA VAL A 102 13.29 -9.11 2.26
C VAL A 102 12.51 -9.98 1.29
N ILE A 103 11.60 -10.81 1.80
CA ILE A 103 10.73 -11.66 0.97
C ILE A 103 9.87 -10.80 0.04
N THR A 104 9.22 -9.75 0.55
CA THR A 104 8.39 -8.85 -0.27
C THR A 104 9.21 -8.15 -1.36
N MET A 105 10.43 -7.68 -1.07
CA MET A 105 11.31 -7.10 -2.09
C MET A 105 11.68 -8.09 -3.21
N ILE A 106 11.97 -9.34 -2.85
CA ILE A 106 12.25 -10.40 -3.84
C ILE A 106 11.01 -10.67 -4.71
N LEU A 107 9.83 -10.76 -4.09
CA LEU A 107 8.57 -10.97 -4.81
C LEU A 107 8.23 -9.79 -5.73
N TYR A 108 8.52 -8.56 -5.31
CA TYR A 108 8.35 -7.35 -6.15
C TYR A 108 9.24 -7.42 -7.38
N ALA A 109 10.52 -7.76 -7.21
CA ALA A 109 11.45 -7.93 -8.33
C ALA A 109 10.98 -9.04 -9.28
N GLY A 110 10.55 -10.19 -8.75
CA GLY A 110 9.98 -11.27 -9.53
C GLY A 110 8.73 -10.84 -10.30
N MET A 111 7.84 -10.08 -9.68
CA MET A 111 6.61 -9.57 -10.30
C MET A 111 6.92 -8.69 -11.51
N VAL A 112 7.87 -7.74 -11.36
CA VAL A 112 8.30 -6.87 -12.47
C VAL A 112 8.91 -7.69 -13.61
N MET A 113 9.74 -8.69 -13.30
CA MET A 113 10.33 -9.56 -14.32
C MET A 113 9.26 -10.36 -15.08
N VAL A 114 8.25 -10.87 -14.37
CA VAL A 114 7.13 -11.60 -14.99
C VAL A 114 6.33 -10.68 -15.89
N LEU A 115 5.93 -9.50 -15.41
CA LEU A 115 5.11 -8.56 -16.18
C LEU A 115 5.81 -8.06 -17.44
N LYS A 116 7.13 -7.79 -17.36
CA LYS A 116 7.94 -7.46 -18.53
C LYS A 116 7.89 -8.54 -19.62
N ARG A 117 7.85 -9.83 -19.26
CA ARG A 117 7.72 -10.94 -20.24
C ARG A 117 6.36 -10.94 -20.96
N PHE A 118 5.33 -10.38 -20.34
CA PHE A 118 3.99 -10.23 -20.93
C PHE A 118 3.80 -8.86 -21.62
N GLY A 119 4.86 -8.05 -21.76
CA GLY A 119 4.78 -6.73 -22.38
C GLY A 119 4.08 -5.67 -21.53
N ILE A 120 3.89 -5.91 -20.23
CA ILE A 120 3.31 -4.94 -19.30
C ILE A 120 4.46 -4.16 -18.66
N GLU A 121 4.59 -2.89 -19.04
CA GLU A 121 5.52 -1.95 -18.40
C GLU A 121 4.79 -1.18 -17.30
N ILE A 122 5.32 -1.31 -16.08
CA ILE A 122 4.88 -0.62 -14.85
C ILE A 122 6.08 -0.04 -14.11
#